data_AF-A0A537UJ81-F1
#
_entry.id   AF-A0A537UJ81-F1
#
_cell.length_a   1.000
_cell.length_b   1.000
_cell.length_c   1.000
_cell.angle_alpha   90.00
_cell.angle_beta   90.00
_cell.angle_gamma   90.00
#
_symmetry.space_group_name_H-M   'P 1'
#
loop_
_entity.id
_entity.type
_entity.pdbx_description
1 polymer ?
#
loop_
_entity_poly.entity_id
_entity_poly.type
_entity_poly.pdbx_seq_one_letter_code
_entity_poly.pdbx_strand_id
1 'polypeptide(L)' 'CVGFGIRTPEAARAIAQNADGAVVGTALVEALRASLDAEGRATAKTVSAVADLVASLAQGVRGAKQAAE' A
#
# COMPACT_ATOMS: atom_id res chain seq x y z
N CYS A 1 5.66 6.13 12.98
CA CYS A 1 5.49 5.68 11.58
C CYS A 1 6.63 4.75 11.18
N VAL A 2 6.34 3.53 10.72
CA VAL A 2 7.35 2.58 10.19
C VAL A 2 7.20 2.53 8.67
N GLY A 3 8.29 2.74 7.92
CA GLY A 3 8.22 3.01 6.48
C GLY A 3 9.06 2.14 5.55
N PHE A 4 9.60 1.01 6.04
CA PHE A 4 10.50 0.17 5.26
C PHE A 4 9.93 -1.22 5.06
N GLY A 5 9.82 -1.66 3.80
CA GLY A 5 9.55 -3.07 3.44
C GLY A 5 8.09 -3.53 3.50
N ILE A 6 7.12 -2.64 3.73
CA ILE A 6 5.71 -3.02 3.75
C ILE A 6 5.23 -3.23 2.31
N ARG A 7 5.03 -4.50 1.95
CA ARG A 7 4.60 -4.92 0.60
C ARG A 7 3.25 -5.64 0.59
N THR A 8 2.74 -6.01 1.76
CA THR A 8 1.50 -6.79 1.90
C THR A 8 0.58 -6.16 2.94
N PRO A 9 -0.76 -6.32 2.79
CA PRO A 9 -1.72 -5.82 3.76
C PRO A 9 -1.58 -6.49 5.14
N GLU A 10 -1.10 -7.73 5.22
CA GLU A 10 -0.81 -8.41 6.48
C GLU A 10 0.37 -7.77 7.21
N ALA A 11 1.43 -7.41 6.48
CA ALA A 11 2.57 -6.69 7.03
C ALA A 11 2.15 -5.28 7.49
N ALA A 12 1.29 -4.61 6.71
CA ALA A 12 0.73 -3.32 7.09
C ALA A 12 -0.09 -3.42 8.39
N ARG A 13 -0.88 -4.49 8.55
CA ARG A 13 -1.67 -4.76 9.76
C ARG A 13 -0.79 -5.00 10.98
N ALA A 14 0.25 -5.82 10.87
CA ALA A 14 1.17 -6.11 11.98
C ALA A 14 1.94 -4.85 12.44
N ILE A 15 2.33 -3.99 11.50
CA ILE A 15 2.98 -2.70 11.79
C ILE A 15 1.99 -1.74 12.45
N ALA A 16 0.77 -1.62 11.91
CA ALA A 16 -0.27 -0.73 12.43
C ALA A 16 -0.75 -1.09 13.85
N GLN A 17 -0.49 -2.32 14.31
CA GLN A 17 -0.71 -2.70 15.71
C GLN A 17 0.28 -2.06 16.68
N ASN A 18 1.48 -1.70 16.23
CA ASN A 18 2.58 -1.23 17.07
C ASN A 18 3.07 0.19 16.67
N ALA A 19 2.42 0.82 15.69
CA ALA A 19 2.80 2.12 15.18
C ALA A 19 1.56 2.87 14.68
N ASP A 20 1.60 4.20 14.79
CA ASP A 20 0.52 5.09 14.34
C ASP A 20 0.27 5.07 12.82
N GLY A 21 1.16 4.42 12.06
CA GLY A 21 1.05 4.33 10.61
C GLY A 21 2.19 3.60 9.90
N ALA A 22 1.87 3.13 8.71
CA ALA A 22 2.73 2.40 7.77
C ALA A 22 2.98 3.24 6.50
N VAL A 23 4.24 3.37 6.08
CA VAL A 23 4.58 4.03 4.79
C VAL A 23 4.97 2.96 3.77
N VAL A 24 4.29 2.97 2.62
CA VAL A 24 4.44 1.96 1.56
C VAL A 24 4.98 2.63 0.29
N GLY A 25 6.31 2.72 0.15
CA GLY A 25 6.92 3.34 -1.03
C GLY A 25 7.05 2.38 -2.21
N THR A 26 7.80 1.29 -2.01
CA THR A 26 8.18 0.37 -3.09
C THR A 26 6.99 -0.32 -3.74
N ALA A 27 5.98 -0.74 -2.97
CA ALA A 27 4.82 -1.45 -3.53
C ALA A 27 3.96 -0.54 -4.42
N LEU A 28 3.85 0.76 -4.09
CA LEU A 28 3.17 1.74 -4.94
C LEU A 28 3.92 1.96 -6.26
N VAL A 29 5.25 2.07 -6.19
CA VAL A 29 6.09 2.22 -7.38
C VAL A 29 6.05 0.95 -8.26
N GLU A 30 6.03 -0.24 -7.66
CA GLU A 30 5.88 -1.50 -8.39
C GLU A 30 4.51 -1.64 -9.05
N ALA A 31 3.42 -1.30 -8.36
CA ALA A 31 2.07 -1.34 -8.94
C ALA A 31 1.89 -0.31 -10.05
N LEU A 32 2.49 0.88 -9.88
CA LEU A 32 2.56 1.88 -10.94
C LEU A 32 3.29 1.31 -12.15
N ARG A 33 4.52 0.78 -11.96
CA ARG A 33 5.33 0.19 -13.02
C ARG A 33 4.63 -0.97 -13.73
N ALA A 34 3.93 -1.83 -13.00
CA ALA A 34 3.18 -2.95 -13.56
C ALA A 34 1.96 -2.51 -14.39
N SER A 35 1.49 -1.28 -14.19
CA SER A 35 0.34 -0.72 -14.89
C SER A 35 0.70 0.17 -16.08
N LEU A 36 2.00 0.39 -16.34
CA LEU A 36 2.48 1.13 -17.50
C LEU A 36 2.47 0.25 -18.76
N ASP A 37 2.30 0.86 -19.92
CA ASP A 37 2.44 0.19 -21.21
C ASP A 37 3.92 -0.11 -21.57
N ALA A 38 4.14 -0.75 -22.72
CA ALA A 38 5.49 -1.09 -23.20
C ALA A 38 6.39 0.14 -23.46
N GLU A 39 5.82 1.34 -23.58
CA GLU A 39 6.53 2.62 -23.75
C GLU A 39 6.69 3.38 -22.41
N GLY A 40 6.26 2.80 -21.29
CA GLY A 40 6.33 3.41 -19.97
C GLY A 40 5.27 4.50 -19.75
N ARG A 41 4.19 4.52 -20.54
CA ARG A 41 3.11 5.49 -20.40
C ARG A 41 2.01 4.97 -19.49
N ALA A 42 1.40 5.90 -18.74
CA ALA A 42 0.23 5.60 -17.94
C ALA A 42 -0.93 5.21 -18.85
N THR A 43 -1.59 4.11 -18.51
CA THR A 43 -2.80 3.63 -19.17
C THR A 43 -4.03 4.05 -18.37
N ALA A 44 -5.22 3.88 -18.93
CA ALA A 44 -6.47 4.10 -18.19
C ALA A 44 -6.58 3.24 -16.91
N LYS A 45 -5.82 2.15 -16.80
CA LYS A 45 -5.78 1.25 -15.64
C LYS A 45 -4.79 1.68 -14.56
N THR A 46 -3.86 2.57 -14.87
CA THR A 46 -2.79 2.94 -13.94
C THR A 46 -3.33 3.62 -12.69
N VAL A 47 -4.29 4.52 -12.84
CA VAL A 47 -4.90 5.21 -11.69
C VAL A 47 -5.74 4.24 -10.87
N SER A 48 -6.53 3.36 -11.49
CA SER A 48 -7.35 2.40 -10.74
C SER A 48 -6.49 1.38 -10.00
N ALA A 49 -5.45 0.85 -10.63
CA ALA A 49 -4.56 -0.13 -10.01
C ALA A 49 -3.84 0.43 -8.77
N VAL A 50 -3.37 1.67 -8.84
CA VAL A 50 -2.77 2.34 -7.68
C VAL A 50 -3.82 2.65 -6.61
N ALA A 51 -5.00 3.13 -6.99
CA ALA A 51 -6.08 3.43 -6.06
C ALA A 51 -6.58 2.18 -5.33
N ASP A 52 -6.72 1.04 -6.03
CA ASP A 52 -7.15 -0.24 -5.47
C ASP A 52 -6.12 -0.81 -4.49
N LEU A 53 -4.83 -0.68 -4.81
CA LEU A 53 -3.76 -1.06 -3.89
C LEU A 53 -3.78 -0.20 -2.62
N VAL A 54 -3.91 1.12 -2.77
CA VAL A 54 -4.01 2.04 -1.63
C VAL A 54 -5.26 1.73 -0.79
N ALA A 55 -6.40 1.46 -1.43
CA ALA A 55 -7.64 1.10 -0.73
C ALA A 55 -7.48 -0.22 0.06
N SER A 56 -6.83 -1.23 -0.52
CA SER A 56 -6.56 -2.51 0.13
C SER A 56 -5.60 -2.36 1.33
N LEU A 57 -4.54 -1.55 1.17
CA LEU A 57 -3.62 -1.22 2.26
C LEU A 57 -4.32 -0.43 3.37
N ALA A 58 -5.16 0.54 3.01
CA ALA A 58 -5.94 1.33 3.95
C ALA A 58 -6.95 0.45 4.72
N GLN A 59 -7.58 -0.53 4.07
CA GLN A 59 -8.39 -1.54 4.76
C GLN A 59 -7.55 -2.39 5.72
N GLY A 60 -6.34 -2.80 5.34
CA GLY A 60 -5.43 -3.54 6.22
C GLY A 60 -5.03 -2.74 7.48
N VAL A 61 -4.73 -1.45 7.30
CA VAL A 61 -4.40 -0.53 8.40
C VAL A 61 -5.61 -0.22 9.28
N ARG A 62 -6.79 0.04 8.70
CA ARG A 62 -8.02 0.32 9.48
C ARG A 62 -8.58 -0.92 10.17
N GLY A 63 -8.42 -2.09 9.54
CA GLY A 63 -8.78 -3.39 10.09
C GLY A 63 -7.79 -3.89 11.16
N ALA A 64 -6.57 -3.34 11.19
CA ALA A 64 -5.76 -3.34 12.39
C ALA A 64 -6.46 -2.42 13.40
N LYS A 65 -7.36 -2.99 14.22
CA LYS A 65 -7.68 -2.36 15.50
C LYS A 65 -6.33 -2.05 16.15
N GLN A 66 -6.03 -0.76 16.33
CA GLN A 66 -4.97 -0.34 17.24
C GLN A 66 -5.16 -1.17 18.50
N ALA A 67 -4.12 -1.89 18.91
CA ALA A 67 -4.10 -2.39 20.28
C ALA A 67 -4.30 -1.13 21.12
N ALA A 68 -5.46 -1.05 21.75
CA ALA A 68 -5.82 0.10 22.55
C ALA A 68 -4.71 0.32 23.58
N GLU A 69 -4.15 1.52 23.57
CA GLU A 69 -3.51 2.12 24.73
C GLU A 69 -4.19 3.47 24.98
#